data_AF-A0A8H3GY26-F1
#
_entry.id   AF-A0A8H3GY26-F1
#
_cell.length_a   1.000
_cell.length_b   1.000
_cell.length_c   1.000
_cell.angle_alpha   90.00
_cell.angle_beta   90.00
_cell.angle_gamma   90.00
#
_symmetry.space_group_name_H-M   'P 1'
#
loop_
_entity.id
_entity.type
_entity.pdbx_description
1 polymer ?
#
loop_
_entity_poly.entity_id
_entity_poly.type
_entity_poly.pdbx_seq_one_letter_code
_entity_poly.pdbx_strand_id
1 'polypeptide(L)'
;MFAEDVASMGRIAARDFEDILQCCIPAFDGLLPEICDKPAQNLLFTFAQWHGMAKLRLHTKSTLVKFKSLTAELAATLREFAELTKSLNVRETPQEYARRKKREEAAKATAMARQGQTTSSRNQNQPKSNSGDGRR
;
A
#
# COMPACT_ATOMS: atom_id res chain seq x y z
N MET A 1 -4.95 14.01 -19.25
CA MET A 1 -5.43 15.24 -18.60
C MET A 1 -5.45 14.94 -17.12
N PHE A 2 -4.74 15.71 -16.30
CA PHE A 2 -4.68 15.46 -14.86
C PHE A 2 -6.03 15.73 -14.18
N ALA A 3 -6.26 15.07 -13.04
CA ALA A 3 -7.36 15.44 -12.15
C ALA A 3 -7.16 16.87 -11.62
N GLU A 4 -8.24 17.52 -11.20
CA GLU A 4 -8.21 18.86 -10.60
C GLU A 4 -7.32 18.91 -9.35
N ASP A 5 -7.31 17.82 -8.57
CA ASP A 5 -6.42 17.63 -7.43
C ASP A 5 -5.74 16.27 -7.50
N VAL A 6 -4.51 16.26 -8.04
CA VAL A 6 -3.64 15.08 -8.13
C VAL A 6 -3.19 14.61 -6.74
N ALA A 7 -3.00 15.51 -5.78
CA ALA A 7 -2.51 15.19 -4.44
C ALA A 7 -3.56 14.42 -3.62
N SER A 8 -4.86 14.65 -3.86
CA SER A 8 -5.95 13.88 -3.23
C SER A 8 -5.92 12.38 -3.58
N MET A 9 -5.31 12.04 -4.72
CA MET A 9 -5.34 10.72 -5.34
C MET A 9 -6.74 10.11 -5.51
N GLY A 10 -7.78 10.95 -5.56
CA GLY A 10 -9.16 10.54 -5.71
C GLY A 10 -9.51 10.17 -7.15
N ARG A 11 -10.20 9.03 -7.35
CA ARG A 11 -10.75 8.60 -8.66
C ARG A 11 -9.71 8.45 -9.78
N ILE A 12 -8.49 8.06 -9.43
CA ILE A 12 -7.38 7.85 -10.37
C ILE A 12 -7.55 6.50 -11.09
N ALA A 13 -7.47 6.50 -12.42
CA ALA A 13 -7.36 5.29 -13.23
C ALA A 13 -5.90 4.85 -13.39
N ALA A 14 -5.65 3.58 -13.75
CA ALA A 14 -4.30 3.05 -13.90
C ALA A 14 -3.39 3.88 -14.84
N ARG A 15 -3.99 4.49 -15.88
CA ARG A 15 -3.28 5.33 -16.86
C ARG A 15 -2.83 6.67 -16.27
N ASP A 16 -3.58 7.23 -15.32
CA ASP A 16 -3.27 8.50 -14.70
C ASP A 16 -2.03 8.39 -13.81
N PHE A 17 -1.78 7.23 -13.17
CA PHE A 17 -0.55 7.00 -12.40
C PHE A 17 0.72 7.13 -13.25
N GLU A 18 0.66 6.66 -14.49
CA GLU A 18 1.78 6.79 -15.42
C GLU A 18 2.02 8.25 -15.79
N ASP A 19 0.96 8.97 -16.19
CA ASP A 19 1.05 10.37 -16.57
C ASP A 19 1.59 11.22 -15.40
N ILE A 20 1.13 10.93 -14.18
CA ILE A 20 1.61 11.60 -12.95
C ILE A 20 3.10 11.33 -12.76
N LEU A 21 3.52 10.07 -12.84
CA LEU A 21 4.92 9.68 -12.65
C LEU A 21 5.84 10.35 -13.69
N GLN A 22 5.41 10.45 -14.95
CA GLN A 22 6.20 11.10 -16.01
C GLN A 22 6.39 12.61 -15.78
N CYS A 23 5.43 13.26 -15.13
CA CYS A 23 5.47 14.71 -14.91
C CYS A 23 5.84 15.13 -13.48
N CYS A 24 6.01 14.19 -12.54
CA CYS A 24 6.17 14.53 -11.12
C CYS A 24 7.53 15.14 -10.77
N ILE A 25 8.63 14.74 -11.43
CA ILE A 25 10.00 15.19 -11.11
C ILE A 25 10.10 16.73 -10.95
N PRO A 26 9.72 17.55 -11.94
CA PRO A 26 9.76 19.01 -11.79
C PRO A 26 8.77 19.56 -10.76
N ALA A 27 7.67 18.87 -10.47
CA ALA A 27 6.71 19.31 -9.45
C ALA A 27 7.24 19.12 -8.02
N PHE A 28 8.18 18.18 -7.83
CA PHE A 28 8.83 17.93 -6.55
C PHE A 28 10.15 18.70 -6.37
N ASP A 29 10.64 19.40 -7.40
CA ASP A 29 11.94 20.10 -7.36
C ASP A 29 11.86 21.32 -6.44
N GLY A 30 12.63 21.30 -5.35
CA GLY A 30 12.61 22.33 -4.30
C GLY A 30 11.35 22.33 -3.43
N LEU A 31 10.44 21.34 -3.59
CA LEU A 31 9.20 21.26 -2.82
C LEU A 31 9.44 20.73 -1.40
N LEU A 32 10.37 19.79 -1.27
CA LEU A 32 10.64 19.09 -0.01
C LEU A 32 11.73 19.82 0.80
N PRO A 33 11.83 19.54 2.11
CA PRO A 33 12.96 20.01 2.89
C PRO A 33 14.29 19.64 2.22
N GLU A 34 15.30 20.51 2.37
CA GLU A 34 16.60 20.37 1.69
C GLU A 34 17.23 18.98 1.87
N ILE A 35 17.09 18.39 3.06
CA ILE A 35 17.59 17.04 3.36
C ILE A 35 16.94 15.95 2.50
N CYS A 36 15.71 16.16 2.03
CA CYS A 36 14.91 15.20 1.27
C CYS A 36 14.83 15.50 -0.22
N ASP A 37 15.07 16.74 -0.65
CA ASP A 37 14.85 17.16 -2.03
C ASP A 37 15.66 16.32 -3.02
N LYS A 38 16.99 16.30 -2.89
CA LYS A 38 17.84 15.51 -3.77
C LYS A 38 17.58 14.00 -3.70
N PRO A 39 17.43 13.38 -2.50
CA PRO A 39 17.03 11.98 -2.39
C PRO A 39 15.68 11.66 -3.04
N ALA A 40 14.69 12.55 -2.92
CA ALA A 40 13.38 12.37 -3.56
C ALA A 40 13.49 12.45 -5.08
N GLN A 41 14.24 13.42 -5.61
CA GLN A 41 14.48 13.55 -7.05
C GLN A 41 15.15 12.28 -7.62
N ASN A 42 16.14 11.74 -6.92
CA ASN A 42 16.79 10.49 -7.32
C ASN A 42 15.80 9.31 -7.29
N LEU A 43 15.00 9.18 -6.22
CA LEU A 43 13.99 8.13 -6.10
C LEU A 43 12.95 8.21 -7.22
N LEU A 44 12.41 9.40 -7.52
CA LEU A 44 11.43 9.62 -8.58
C LEU A 44 12.01 9.28 -9.95
N PHE A 45 13.28 9.64 -10.20
CA PHE A 45 13.99 9.25 -11.42
C PHE A 45 14.15 7.73 -11.55
N THR A 46 14.62 7.05 -10.50
CA THR A 46 14.76 5.58 -10.49
C THR A 46 13.41 4.90 -10.68
N PHE A 47 12.34 5.43 -10.08
CA PHE A 47 10.98 4.92 -10.25
C PHE A 47 10.49 5.09 -11.70
N ALA A 48 10.71 6.25 -12.32
CA ALA A 48 10.37 6.50 -13.72
C ALA A 48 11.13 5.57 -14.67
N GLN A 49 12.43 5.37 -14.44
CA GLN A 49 13.26 4.44 -15.21
C GLN A 49 12.77 2.99 -15.08
N TRP A 50 12.45 2.55 -13.85
CA TRP A 50 11.89 1.23 -13.60
C TRP A 50 10.54 1.03 -14.29
N HIS A 51 9.64 2.01 -14.19
CA HIS A 51 8.32 1.95 -14.83
C HIS A 51 8.43 1.90 -16.36
N GLY A 52 9.31 2.71 -16.95
CA GLY A 52 9.59 2.69 -18.39
C GLY A 52 10.04 1.30 -18.85
N MET A 53 10.92 0.64 -18.10
CA MET A 53 11.36 -0.73 -18.37
C MET A 53 10.23 -1.75 -18.19
N ALA A 54 9.40 -1.60 -17.16
CA ALA A 54 8.26 -2.48 -16.90
C ALA A 54 7.19 -2.44 -18.02
N LYS A 55 7.06 -1.28 -18.69
CA LYS A 55 6.07 -1.07 -19.76
C LYS A 55 6.57 -1.54 -21.14
N LEU A 56 7.85 -1.90 -21.28
CA LEU A 56 8.38 -2.40 -22.55
C LEU A 56 7.63 -3.66 -22.99
N ARG A 57 7.04 -3.61 -24.19
CA ARG A 57 6.31 -4.77 -24.77
C ARG A 57 7.25 -5.81 -25.39
N LEU A 58 8.54 -5.50 -25.52
CA LEU A 58 9.56 -6.39 -26.07
C LEU A 58 10.71 -6.52 -25.09
N HIS A 59 10.67 -7.57 -24.27
CA HIS A 59 11.76 -7.92 -23.38
C HIS A 59 12.77 -8.84 -24.08
N THR A 60 14.02 -8.39 -24.17
CA THR A 60 15.18 -9.23 -24.48
C THR A 60 15.88 -9.67 -23.19
N LYS A 61 16.74 -10.69 -23.28
CA LYS A 61 17.56 -11.15 -22.12
C LYS A 61 18.32 -9.98 -21.46
N SER A 62 18.88 -9.07 -22.25
CA SER A 62 19.62 -7.90 -21.73
C SER A 62 18.70 -6.91 -21.01
N THR A 63 17.51 -6.64 -21.54
CA THR A 63 16.54 -5.75 -20.86
C THR A 63 16.02 -6.35 -19.56
N LEU A 64 15.83 -7.68 -19.49
CA LEU A 64 15.41 -8.36 -18.25
C LEU A 64 16.48 -8.29 -17.16
N VAL A 65 17.76 -8.44 -17.52
CA VAL A 65 18.88 -8.26 -16.57
C VAL A 65 18.90 -6.84 -16.03
N LYS A 66 18.78 -5.83 -16.91
CA LYS A 66 18.68 -4.43 -16.49
C LYS A 66 17.46 -4.17 -15.60
N PHE A 67 16.30 -4.73 -15.95
CA PHE A 67 15.07 -4.54 -15.17
C PHE A 67 15.19 -5.13 -13.76
N LYS A 68 15.81 -6.30 -13.61
CA LYS A 68 16.12 -6.88 -12.28
C LYS A 68 17.05 -5.98 -11.47
N SER A 69 18.11 -5.46 -12.10
CA SER A 69 19.03 -4.52 -11.44
C SER A 69 18.31 -3.26 -10.97
N LEU A 70 17.50 -2.64 -11.85
CA LEU A 70 16.71 -1.45 -11.52
C LEU A 70 15.68 -1.71 -10.43
N THR A 71 15.11 -2.92 -10.38
CA THR A 71 14.17 -3.28 -9.30
C THR A 71 14.89 -3.34 -7.95
N ALA A 72 16.12 -3.86 -7.91
CA ALA A 72 16.93 -3.87 -6.69
C ALA A 72 17.36 -2.45 -6.27
N GLU A 73 17.76 -1.63 -7.23
CA GLU A 73 18.11 -0.22 -7.01
C GLU A 73 16.91 0.60 -6.50
N LEU A 74 15.74 0.43 -7.11
CA LEU A 74 14.50 1.06 -6.66
C LEU A 74 14.18 0.67 -5.21
N ALA A 75 14.28 -0.62 -4.88
CA ALA A 75 14.02 -1.09 -3.53
C ALA A 75 15.04 -0.55 -2.51
N ALA A 76 16.30 -0.34 -2.91
CA ALA A 76 17.34 0.23 -2.05
C ALA A 76 17.09 1.73 -1.81
N THR A 77 16.95 2.51 -2.88
CA THR A 77 16.68 3.97 -2.82
C THR A 77 15.39 4.28 -2.06
N LEU A 78 14.33 3.48 -2.23
CA LEU A 78 13.09 3.63 -1.47
C LEU A 78 13.29 3.40 0.03
N ARG A 79 14.08 2.38 0.41
CA ARG A 79 14.41 2.11 1.83
C ARG A 79 15.27 3.21 2.43
N GLU A 80 16.27 3.70 1.70
CA GLU A 80 17.10 4.83 2.13
C GLU A 80 16.25 6.08 2.35
N PHE A 81 15.36 6.41 1.42
CA PHE A 81 14.44 7.54 1.56
C PHE A 81 13.48 7.37 2.75
N ALA A 82 12.98 6.14 2.97
CA ALA A 82 12.17 5.84 4.14
C ALA A 82 12.94 6.06 5.45
N GLU A 83 14.19 5.58 5.56
CA GLU A 83 15.04 5.81 6.73
C GLU A 83 15.31 7.30 6.97
N LEU A 84 15.64 8.03 5.90
CA LEU A 84 15.90 9.48 5.95
C LEU A 84 14.71 10.25 6.53
N THR A 85 13.50 9.89 6.09
CA THR A 85 12.27 10.59 6.46
C THR A 85 11.74 10.22 7.85
N LYS A 86 12.26 9.18 8.51
CA LYS A 86 11.81 8.76 9.86
C LYS A 86 11.92 9.84 10.92
N SER A 87 12.92 10.70 10.80
CA SER A 87 13.18 11.77 11.76
C SER A 87 12.28 12.99 11.56
N LEU A 88 11.59 13.08 10.42
CA LEU A 88 10.74 14.22 10.10
C LEU A 88 9.46 14.18 10.93
N ASN A 89 9.04 15.35 11.41
CA ASN A 89 7.79 15.51 12.14
C ASN A 89 6.59 15.57 11.18
N VAL A 90 6.35 14.50 10.42
CA VAL A 90 5.18 14.36 9.54
C VAL A 90 4.03 13.76 10.35
N ARG A 91 2.82 14.28 10.11
CA ARG A 91 1.58 13.83 10.78
C ARG A 91 0.53 13.55 9.72
N GLU A 92 -0.36 12.60 10.03
CA GLU A 92 -1.55 12.39 9.22
C GLU A 92 -2.34 13.70 9.12
N THR A 93 -2.85 13.99 7.93
CA THR A 93 -3.86 15.03 7.75
C THR A 93 -5.15 14.64 8.48
N PRO A 94 -6.01 15.60 8.85
CA PRO A 94 -7.30 15.29 9.48
C PRO A 94 -8.16 14.32 8.67
N GLN A 95 -8.08 14.40 7.34
CA GLN A 95 -8.80 13.50 6.43
C GLN A 95 -8.24 12.07 6.46
N GLU A 96 -6.91 11.91 6.45
CA GLU A 96 -6.26 10.60 6.59
C GLU A 96 -6.60 9.95 7.93
N TYR A 97 -6.50 10.72 9.02
CA TYR A 97 -6.85 10.27 10.35
C TYR A 97 -8.31 9.79 10.42
N ALA A 98 -9.26 10.57 9.90
CA ALA A 98 -10.67 10.20 9.86
C ALA A 98 -10.91 8.93 9.02
N ARG A 99 -10.27 8.80 7.86
CA ARG A 99 -10.33 7.60 7.02
C ARG A 99 -9.78 6.37 7.74
N ARG A 100 -8.67 6.50 8.46
CA ARG A 100 -8.09 5.42 9.27
C ARG A 100 -9.02 4.99 10.40
N LYS A 101 -9.56 5.94 11.17
CA LYS A 101 -10.52 5.65 12.25
C LYS A 101 -11.75 4.88 11.77
N LYS A 102 -12.34 5.32 10.66
CA LYS A 102 -13.48 4.62 10.05
C LYS A 102 -13.13 3.17 9.64
N ARG A 103 -11.92 2.93 9.11
CA ARG A 103 -11.45 1.57 8.77
C ARG A 103 -11.24 0.71 10.01
N GLU A 104 -10.68 1.27 11.08
CA GLU A 104 -10.52 0.56 12.37
C GLU A 104 -11.88 0.14 12.95
N GLU A 105 -12.87 1.03 12.93
CA GLU A 105 -14.23 0.76 13.40
C GLU A 105 -14.92 -0.33 12.56
N ALA A 106 -14.83 -0.24 11.22
CA ALA A 106 -15.38 -1.25 10.33
C ALA A 106 -14.72 -2.63 10.52
N ALA A 107 -13.40 -2.66 10.74
CA ALA A 107 -12.67 -3.90 11.01
C ALA A 107 -13.11 -4.53 12.35
N LYS A 108 -13.30 -3.71 13.39
CA LYS A 108 -13.83 -4.17 14.69
C LYS A 108 -15.25 -4.72 14.57
N ALA A 109 -16.14 -4.02 13.87
CA ALA A 109 -17.50 -4.49 13.62
C ALA A 109 -17.52 -5.84 12.87
N THR A 110 -16.65 -5.98 11.86
CA THR A 110 -16.48 -7.24 11.12
C THR A 110 -15.96 -8.38 12.00
N ALA A 111 -14.99 -8.09 12.88
CA ALA A 111 -14.46 -9.08 13.83
C ALA A 111 -15.51 -9.53 14.86
N MET A 112 -16.30 -8.60 15.40
CA MET A 112 -17.40 -8.90 16.31
C MET A 112 -18.50 -9.74 15.65
N ALA A 113 -18.88 -9.43 14.40
CA ALA A 113 -19.84 -10.21 13.63
C ALA A 113 -19.35 -11.66 13.37
N ARG A 114 -18.04 -11.84 13.13
CA ARG A 114 -17.43 -13.18 12.97
C ARG A 114 -17.44 -13.99 14.27
N GLN A 115 -17.19 -13.36 15.43
CA GLN A 115 -17.27 -14.05 16.73
C GLN A 115 -18.70 -14.46 17.09
N GLY A 116 -19.71 -13.65 16.75
CA GLY A 116 -21.12 -13.99 16.98
C GLY A 116 -21.61 -15.20 16.17
N GLN A 117 -21.07 -15.45 14.97
CA GLN A 117 -21.40 -16.64 14.18
C GLN A 117 -20.83 -17.94 14.78
N THR A 118 -19.64 -17.90 15.39
CA THR A 118 -19.02 -19.10 16.00
C THR A 118 -19.73 -19.60 17.26
N THR A 119 -20.46 -18.73 17.97
CA THR A 119 -21.24 -19.13 19.16
C THR A 119 -22.57 -19.77 18.80
N SER A 120 -23.22 -19.36 17.70
CA SER A 120 -24.50 -19.96 17.26
C SER A 120 -24.36 -21.35 16.66
N SER A 121 -23.21 -21.70 16.07
CA SER A 121 -22.96 -23.04 15.51
C SER A 121 -22.63 -24.10 16.56
N ARG A 122 -22.22 -23.71 17.78
CA ARG A 122 -21.88 -24.66 18.86
C ARG A 122 -23.10 -25.18 19.64
N ASN A 123 -24.23 -24.47 19.59
CA ASN A 123 -25.42 -24.80 20.37
C ASN A 123 -26.43 -25.72 19.65
N GLN A 124 -26.15 -26.19 18.43
CA GLN A 124 -27.02 -27.13 17.71
C GLN A 124 -26.60 -28.60 17.81
N ASN A 125 -25.43 -28.92 18.41
CA ASN A 125 -24.93 -30.30 18.56
C ASN A 125 -24.90 -30.77 20.02
N GLN A 126 -26.02 -30.63 20.74
CA GLN A 126 -26.21 -31.31 22.03
C GLN A 126 -27.00 -32.62 21.79
N PRO A 127 -26.39 -33.82 21.95
CA PRO A 127 -27.13 -35.06 21.83
C PRO A 127 -28.06 -35.23 23.04
N LYS A 128 -29.32 -35.58 22.77
CA LYS A 128 -30.31 -35.96 23.78
C LYS A 128 -29.77 -37.14 24.60
N SER A 129 -29.78 -36.98 25.93
CA SER A 129 -29.48 -38.03 26.90
C SER A 129 -30.40 -39.23 26.71
N ASN A 130 -29.84 -40.44 26.61
CA ASN A 130 -30.61 -41.66 26.85
C ASN A 130 -29.95 -42.46 27.97
N SER A 131 -30.73 -42.71 29.02
CA SER A 131 -30.41 -43.51 30.19
C SER A 131 -30.03 -44.94 29.81
N GLY A 132 -29.06 -45.51 30.51
CA GLY A 132 -28.66 -46.91 30.38
C GLY A 132 -27.75 -47.34 31.53
N ASP A 133 -28.37 -47.82 32.59
CA ASP A 133 -27.80 -48.56 33.73
C ASP A 133 -27.01 -49.81 33.27
N GLY A 134 -25.97 -50.21 34.02
CA GLY A 134 -25.39 -51.56 33.87
C GLY A 134 -23.89 -51.72 34.13
N ARG A 135 -23.54 -52.03 35.38
CA ARG A 135 -22.31 -52.70 35.86
C ARG A 135 -21.68 -53.73 34.89
N ARG A 136 -20.36 -53.66 34.67
CA ARG A 136 -19.31 -54.49 35.30
C ARG A 136 -17.94 -54.15 34.71
#